data_AF-A0A6N2E154-F1
#
_entry.id   AF-A0A6N2E154-F1
#
_cell.length_a   1.000
_cell.length_b   1.000
_cell.length_c   1.000
_cell.angle_alpha   90.00
_cell.angle_beta   90.00
_cell.angle_gamma   90.00
#
_symmetry.space_group_name_H-M   'P 1'
#
loop_
_entity.id
_entity.type
_entity.pdbx_description
1 polymer ?
#
loop_
_entity_poly.entity_id
_entity_poly.type
_entity_poly.pdbx_seq_one_letter_code
_entity_poly.pdbx_strand_id
1 'polypeptide(L)'
;MPFKLVFDLFLLRAWPYRHAIESAAATWYVSGFLFLVGSLYGLLVAAFQRAIGGELRGVPVDNVPDWILYGGNLLSGILIGVMVHAGIAIIAWLMAKGVGGPGMIGWVYKATAYLLPLGIPALPMLALSAAAATATAPLPAFPMEAAYLPLALLSLVLFLFGLFEVMRVTQGVGWKRAAGAVALFTVFCYAIFLIL
;
A
#
# COMPACT_ATOMS: atom_id res chain seq x y z
N MET A 1 8.05 -22.91 3.52
CA MET A 1 8.67 -21.62 3.89
C MET A 1 7.85 -20.36 3.56
N PRO A 2 7.17 -20.19 2.40
CA PRO A 2 6.51 -18.92 2.07
C PRO A 2 5.34 -18.55 2.99
N PHE A 3 4.54 -19.54 3.41
CA PHE A 3 3.41 -19.32 4.33
C PHE A 3 3.84 -18.75 5.69
N LYS A 4 4.96 -19.26 6.23
CA LYS A 4 5.50 -18.78 7.52
C LYS A 4 5.94 -17.31 7.43
N LEU A 5 6.56 -16.90 6.31
CA LEU A 5 6.99 -15.52 6.09
C LEU A 5 5.79 -14.56 6.11
N VAL A 6 4.73 -14.88 5.36
CA VAL A 6 3.52 -14.06 5.29
C VAL A 6 2.80 -14.04 6.64
N PHE A 7 2.69 -15.17 7.31
CA PHE A 7 2.09 -15.22 8.64
C PHE A 7 2.88 -14.40 9.66
N ASP A 8 4.21 -14.53 9.69
CA ASP A 8 5.08 -13.74 10.57
C ASP A 8 5.02 -12.24 10.26
N LEU A 9 4.71 -11.86 9.00
CA LEU A 9 4.49 -10.47 8.60
C LEU A 9 3.21 -9.88 9.23
N PHE A 10 2.09 -10.61 9.17
CA PHE A 10 0.84 -10.20 9.82
C PHE A 10 0.92 -10.26 11.36
N LEU A 11 1.81 -11.09 11.90
CA LEU A 11 2.19 -11.06 13.31
C LEU A 11 3.21 -9.96 13.66
N LEU A 12 3.57 -9.11 12.70
CA LEU A 12 4.45 -7.96 12.88
C LEU A 12 5.83 -8.32 13.46
N ARG A 13 6.33 -9.51 13.14
CA ARG A 13 7.65 -9.97 13.59
C ARG A 13 8.76 -9.29 12.79
N ALA A 14 9.95 -9.21 13.36
CA ALA A 14 11.13 -8.64 12.68
C ALA A 14 11.68 -9.52 11.55
N TRP A 15 11.41 -10.83 11.61
CA TRP A 15 12.01 -11.83 10.70
C TRP A 15 11.74 -11.57 9.21
N PRO A 16 10.51 -11.27 8.75
CA PRO A 16 10.24 -10.93 7.35
C PRO A 16 11.09 -9.77 6.83
N TYR A 17 11.35 -8.75 7.65
CA TYR A 17 12.17 -7.60 7.25
C TYR A 17 13.66 -7.94 7.19
N ARG A 18 14.15 -8.87 8.01
CA ARG A 18 15.51 -9.43 7.88
C ARG A 18 15.64 -10.26 6.61
N HIS A 19 14.65 -11.12 6.33
CA HIS A 19 14.59 -11.86 5.08
C HIS A 19 14.62 -10.92 3.87
N ALA A 20 13.92 -9.78 3.93
CA ALA A 20 13.91 -8.80 2.84
C ALA A 20 15.31 -8.24 2.49
N ILE A 21 16.22 -8.14 3.48
CA ILE A 21 17.57 -7.59 3.27
C ILE A 21 18.65 -8.65 3.07
N GLU A 22 18.51 -9.83 3.69
CA GLU A 22 19.52 -10.89 3.69
C GLU A 22 19.32 -11.93 2.58
N SER A 23 18.09 -12.16 2.12
CA SER A 23 17.77 -13.24 1.18
C SER A 23 17.87 -12.80 -0.28
N ALA A 24 18.55 -13.60 -1.11
CA ALA A 24 18.55 -13.41 -2.57
C ALA A 24 17.14 -13.58 -3.17
N ALA A 25 16.31 -14.46 -2.57
CA ALA A 25 14.93 -14.68 -3.01
C ALA A 25 14.01 -13.50 -2.69
N ALA A 26 14.43 -12.54 -1.84
CA ALA A 26 13.59 -11.42 -1.44
C ALA A 26 13.09 -10.59 -2.63
N THR A 27 13.89 -10.48 -3.71
CA THR A 27 13.49 -9.76 -4.92
C THR A 27 12.21 -10.32 -5.54
N TRP A 28 12.03 -11.64 -5.55
CA TRP A 28 10.82 -12.27 -6.05
C TRP A 28 9.60 -11.94 -5.20
N TYR A 29 9.77 -11.86 -3.87
CA TYR A 29 8.69 -11.44 -2.96
C TYR A 29 8.36 -9.95 -3.12
N VAL A 30 9.37 -9.08 -3.29
CA VAL A 30 9.16 -7.65 -3.57
C VAL A 30 8.29 -7.47 -4.81
N SER A 31 8.68 -8.10 -5.92
CA SER A 31 7.88 -8.07 -7.15
C SER A 31 6.50 -8.69 -6.91
N GLY A 32 6.42 -9.87 -6.29
CA GLY A 32 5.17 -10.54 -6.01
C GLY A 32 4.19 -9.69 -5.21
N PHE A 33 4.64 -9.00 -4.15
CA PHE A 33 3.79 -8.12 -3.34
C PHE A 33 3.35 -6.87 -4.09
N LEU A 34 4.22 -6.27 -4.91
CA LEU A 34 3.87 -5.15 -5.78
C LEU A 34 2.77 -5.54 -6.77
N PHE A 35 2.98 -6.64 -7.50
CA PHE A 35 1.99 -7.14 -8.45
C PHE A 35 0.68 -7.53 -7.76
N LEU A 36 0.76 -8.22 -6.62
CA LEU A 36 -0.43 -8.64 -5.87
C LEU A 36 -1.27 -7.44 -5.42
N VAL A 37 -0.68 -6.49 -4.71
CA VAL A 37 -1.42 -5.35 -4.14
C VAL A 37 -1.91 -4.43 -5.25
N GLY A 38 -1.08 -4.16 -6.26
CA GLY A 38 -1.47 -3.34 -7.40
C GLY A 38 -2.60 -3.97 -8.22
N SER A 39 -2.54 -5.28 -8.48
CA SER A 39 -3.60 -5.99 -9.21
C SER A 39 -4.91 -6.02 -8.41
N LEU A 40 -4.85 -6.33 -7.11
CA LEU A 40 -6.04 -6.33 -6.25
C LEU A 40 -6.69 -4.94 -6.21
N TYR A 41 -5.89 -3.88 -6.04
CA TYR A 41 -6.39 -2.51 -6.08
C TYR A 41 -7.06 -2.20 -7.42
N GLY A 42 -6.39 -2.44 -8.54
CA GLY A 42 -6.93 -2.16 -9.88
C GLY A 42 -8.23 -2.91 -10.17
N LEU A 43 -8.28 -4.21 -9.84
CA LEU A 43 -9.48 -5.02 -10.04
C LEU A 43 -10.65 -4.55 -9.16
N LEU A 44 -10.38 -4.11 -7.92
CA LEU A 44 -11.39 -3.51 -7.06
C LEU A 44 -11.90 -2.18 -7.62
N VAL A 45 -11.02 -1.32 -8.13
CA VAL A 45 -11.41 -0.05 -8.77
C VAL A 45 -12.33 -0.32 -9.97
N ALA A 46 -11.97 -1.27 -10.84
CA ALA A 46 -12.81 -1.66 -11.98
C ALA A 46 -14.17 -2.18 -11.54
N ALA A 47 -14.21 -3.04 -10.51
CA ALA A 47 -15.45 -3.58 -9.98
C ALA A 47 -16.35 -2.49 -9.40
N PHE A 48 -15.79 -1.53 -8.66
CA PHE A 48 -16.55 -0.40 -8.16
C PHE A 48 -16.99 0.55 -9.27
N GLN A 49 -16.14 0.86 -10.26
CA GLN A 49 -16.54 1.66 -11.43
C GLN A 49 -17.71 1.01 -12.16
N ARG A 50 -17.67 -0.31 -12.38
CA ARG A 50 -18.77 -1.06 -13.00
C ARG A 50 -20.04 -1.02 -12.16
N ALA A 51 -19.93 -1.13 -10.84
CA ALA A 51 -21.08 -1.12 -9.94
C ALA A 51 -21.70 0.27 -9.75
N ILE A 52 -20.88 1.33 -9.78
CA ILE A 52 -21.34 2.73 -9.69
C ILE A 52 -21.94 3.20 -11.02
N GLY A 53 -21.36 2.78 -12.14
CA GLY A 53 -21.68 3.31 -13.46
C GLY A 53 -21.07 4.71 -13.68
N GLY A 54 -21.77 5.56 -14.44
CA GLY A 54 -21.31 6.92 -14.76
C GLY A 54 -20.43 6.96 -16.01
N GLU A 55 -19.53 7.94 -16.09
CA GLU A 55 -18.68 8.17 -17.26
C GLU A 55 -17.18 8.16 -16.91
N LEU A 56 -16.41 7.44 -17.71
CA LEU A 56 -14.95 7.51 -17.72
C LEU A 56 -14.50 8.39 -18.87
N ARG A 57 -14.09 9.63 -18.57
CA ARG A 57 -13.63 10.63 -19.56
C ARG A 57 -14.64 10.84 -20.70
N GLY A 58 -15.92 10.94 -20.36
CA GLY A 58 -17.01 11.16 -21.33
C GLY A 58 -17.53 9.89 -22.03
N VAL A 59 -17.04 8.71 -21.64
CA VAL A 59 -17.55 7.42 -22.13
C VAL A 59 -18.32 6.73 -20.99
N PRO A 60 -19.62 6.40 -21.18
CA PRO A 60 -20.38 5.65 -20.18
C PRO A 60 -19.69 4.33 -19.85
N VAL A 61 -19.52 4.02 -18.56
CA VAL A 61 -18.84 2.79 -18.10
C VAL A 61 -19.50 1.55 -18.69
N ASP A 62 -20.83 1.54 -18.80
CA ASP A 62 -21.62 0.43 -19.36
C ASP A 62 -21.29 0.11 -20.82
N ASN A 63 -20.77 1.08 -21.57
CA ASN A 63 -20.34 0.89 -22.95
C ASN A 63 -18.89 0.40 -23.06
N VAL A 64 -18.12 0.38 -21.97
CA VAL A 64 -16.74 -0.11 -21.95
C VAL A 64 -16.76 -1.63 -21.78
N PRO A 65 -16.18 -2.41 -22.71
CA PRO A 65 -16.05 -3.86 -22.55
C PRO A 65 -15.28 -4.23 -21.28
N ASP A 66 -15.70 -5.31 -20.59
CA ASP A 66 -15.07 -5.74 -19.32
C ASP A 66 -13.57 -5.97 -19.44
N TRP A 67 -13.10 -6.59 -20.52
CA TRP A 67 -11.68 -6.84 -20.70
C TRP A 67 -10.86 -5.53 -20.80
N ILE A 68 -11.46 -4.44 -21.31
CA ILE A 68 -10.82 -3.11 -21.34
C ILE A 68 -10.86 -2.50 -19.94
N LEU A 69 -12.02 -2.51 -19.28
CA LEU A 69 -12.20 -1.89 -17.97
C LEU A 69 -11.30 -2.54 -16.92
N TYR A 70 -11.36 -3.87 -16.79
CA TYR A 70 -10.56 -4.63 -15.84
C TYR A 70 -9.10 -4.71 -16.25
N GLY A 71 -8.80 -4.90 -17.54
CA GLY A 71 -7.42 -4.94 -18.05
C GLY A 71 -6.68 -3.62 -17.85
N GLY A 72 -7.32 -2.50 -18.20
CA GLY A 72 -6.75 -1.16 -18.04
C GLY A 72 -6.54 -0.78 -16.57
N ASN A 73 -7.51 -1.07 -15.70
CA ASN A 73 -7.37 -0.83 -14.27
C ASN A 73 -6.36 -1.78 -13.62
N LEU A 74 -6.22 -3.03 -14.06
CA LEU A 74 -5.19 -3.95 -13.57
C LEU A 74 -3.79 -3.42 -13.85
N LEU A 75 -3.53 -3.00 -15.10
CA LEU A 75 -2.24 -2.40 -15.48
C LEU A 75 -1.97 -1.09 -14.72
N SER A 76 -2.99 -0.23 -14.62
CA SER A 76 -2.89 1.03 -13.88
C SER A 76 -2.65 0.78 -12.39
N GLY A 77 -3.33 -0.21 -11.81
CA GLY A 77 -3.19 -0.58 -10.41
C GLY A 77 -1.79 -1.10 -10.08
N ILE A 78 -1.19 -1.92 -10.96
CA ILE A 78 0.21 -2.35 -10.82
C ILE A 78 1.15 -1.13 -10.88
N LEU A 79 0.98 -0.24 -11.85
CA LEU A 79 1.78 0.98 -11.96
C LEU A 79 1.67 1.86 -10.72
N ILE A 80 0.44 2.10 -10.24
CA ILE A 80 0.16 2.86 -9.01
C ILE A 80 0.83 2.17 -7.82
N GLY A 81 0.72 0.85 -7.69
CA GLY A 81 1.39 0.08 -6.64
C GLY A 81 2.91 0.29 -6.62
N VAL A 82 3.55 0.28 -7.79
CA VAL A 82 4.99 0.58 -7.93
C VAL A 82 5.31 2.02 -7.55
N MET A 83 4.54 3.00 -8.03
CA MET A 83 4.76 4.41 -7.73
C MET A 83 4.57 4.72 -6.24
N VAL A 84 3.51 4.19 -5.63
CA VAL A 84 3.22 4.33 -4.20
C VAL A 84 4.33 3.68 -3.38
N HIS A 85 4.78 2.48 -3.73
CA HIS A 85 5.90 1.84 -3.04
C HIS A 85 7.20 2.65 -3.14
N ALA A 86 7.53 3.17 -4.32
CA ALA A 86 8.68 4.03 -4.51
C ALA A 86 8.59 5.30 -3.64
N GLY A 87 7.42 5.95 -3.61
CA GLY A 87 7.14 7.10 -2.74
C GLY A 87 7.32 6.76 -1.26
N ILE A 88 6.71 5.68 -0.79
CA ILE A 88 6.85 5.17 0.59
C ILE A 88 8.33 4.92 0.92
N ALA A 89 9.07 4.24 0.03
CA ALA A 89 10.47 3.92 0.25
C ALA A 89 11.35 5.18 0.35
N ILE A 90 11.11 6.19 -0.49
CA ILE A 90 11.81 7.47 -0.46
C ILE A 90 11.52 8.21 0.85
N ILE A 91 10.24 8.35 1.23
CA ILE A 91 9.85 9.04 2.46
C ILE A 91 10.44 8.31 3.67
N ALA A 92 10.28 6.99 3.74
CA ALA A 92 10.85 6.14 4.79
C ALA A 92 12.37 6.33 4.90
N TRP A 93 13.08 6.36 3.77
CA TRP A 93 14.51 6.61 3.73
C TRP A 93 14.89 8.02 4.22
N LEU A 94 14.15 9.06 3.83
CA LEU A 94 14.34 10.42 4.32
C LEU A 94 14.13 10.49 5.84
N MET A 95 13.11 9.83 6.38
CA MET A 95 12.86 9.79 7.83
C MET A 95 13.96 9.03 8.56
N ALA A 96 14.43 7.91 8.00
CA ALA A 96 15.58 7.18 8.51
C ALA A 96 16.82 8.07 8.62
N LYS A 97 17.11 8.88 7.59
CA LYS A 97 18.19 9.89 7.63
C LYS A 97 17.92 10.97 8.67
N GLY A 98 16.70 11.47 8.74
CA GLY A 98 16.28 12.53 9.66
C GLY A 98 16.44 12.16 11.13
N VAL A 99 16.25 10.88 11.48
CA VAL A 99 16.51 10.40 12.85
C VAL A 99 17.96 9.94 13.07
N GLY A 100 18.85 10.10 12.10
CA GLY A 100 20.27 9.77 12.17
C GLY A 100 20.60 8.28 11.98
N GLY A 101 19.79 7.56 11.22
CA GLY A 101 20.12 6.23 10.71
C GLY A 101 21.10 6.26 9.52
N PRO A 102 21.70 5.11 9.17
CA PRO A 102 22.68 5.01 8.08
C PRO A 102 22.12 5.39 6.70
N GLY A 103 20.80 5.25 6.48
CA GLY A 103 20.15 5.64 5.23
C GLY A 103 20.35 4.64 4.11
N MET A 104 20.30 3.34 4.44
CA MET A 104 20.48 2.24 3.49
C MET A 104 19.27 2.11 2.56
N ILE A 105 19.20 2.93 1.50
CA ILE A 105 18.02 3.04 0.63
C ILE A 105 17.60 1.70 0.01
N GLY A 106 18.56 0.87 -0.43
CA GLY A 106 18.24 -0.45 -1.01
C GLY A 106 17.59 -1.40 -0.01
N TRP A 107 17.98 -1.32 1.26
CA TRP A 107 17.38 -2.13 2.33
C TRP A 107 15.98 -1.62 2.68
N VAL A 108 15.82 -0.30 2.80
CA VAL A 108 14.50 0.33 3.02
C VAL A 108 13.55 -0.05 1.89
N TYR A 109 13.97 0.09 0.63
CA TYR A 109 13.15 -0.24 -0.54
C TYR A 109 12.63 -1.68 -0.50
N LYS A 110 13.51 -2.67 -0.26
CA LYS A 110 13.10 -4.08 -0.17
C LYS A 110 12.19 -4.32 1.03
N ALA A 111 12.51 -3.78 2.19
CA ALA A 111 11.76 -4.00 3.42
C ALA A 111 10.40 -3.31 3.42
N THR A 112 10.26 -2.12 2.82
CA THR A 112 8.95 -1.46 2.69
C THR A 112 8.03 -2.16 1.70
N ALA A 113 8.55 -2.89 0.71
CA ALA A 113 7.70 -3.72 -0.16
C ALA A 113 6.98 -4.83 0.62
N TYR A 114 7.60 -5.31 1.70
CA TYR A 114 6.98 -6.30 2.59
C TYR A 114 5.86 -5.68 3.44
N LEU A 115 5.73 -4.36 3.50
CA LEU A 115 4.59 -3.71 4.15
C LEU A 115 3.35 -3.68 3.25
N LEU A 116 3.49 -3.86 1.93
CA LEU A 116 2.37 -3.77 0.99
C LEU A 116 1.23 -4.75 1.33
N PRO A 117 1.47 -6.02 1.68
CA PRO A 117 0.39 -6.93 2.07
C PRO A 117 -0.39 -6.47 3.31
N LEU A 118 0.25 -5.71 4.22
CA LEU A 118 -0.44 -5.11 5.38
C LEU A 118 -1.40 -3.99 4.95
N GLY A 119 -1.22 -3.47 3.73
CA GLY A 119 -2.09 -2.53 3.01
C GLY A 119 -3.38 -3.14 2.47
N ILE A 120 -3.44 -4.47 2.29
CA ILE A 120 -4.57 -5.15 1.62
C ILE A 120 -5.93 -4.84 2.26
N PRO A 121 -6.08 -4.82 3.60
CA PRO A 121 -7.37 -4.50 4.23
C PRO A 121 -7.88 -3.09 3.90
N ALA A 122 -7.02 -2.13 3.58
CA ALA A 122 -7.44 -0.77 3.19
C ALA A 122 -7.94 -0.68 1.75
N LEU A 123 -7.62 -1.66 0.88
CA LEU A 123 -7.88 -1.56 -0.56
C LEU A 123 -9.35 -1.32 -0.92
N PRO A 124 -10.36 -1.94 -0.27
CA PRO A 124 -11.76 -1.66 -0.58
C PRO A 124 -12.13 -0.18 -0.42
N MET A 125 -11.69 0.45 0.68
CA MET A 125 -11.93 1.88 0.92
C MET A 125 -11.24 2.74 -0.15
N LEU A 126 -9.96 2.48 -0.41
CA LEU A 126 -9.17 3.25 -1.38
C LEU A 126 -9.70 3.11 -2.82
N ALA A 127 -10.10 1.89 -3.19
CA ALA A 127 -10.65 1.60 -4.50
C ALA A 127 -12.04 2.23 -4.69
N LEU A 128 -12.90 2.16 -3.67
CA LEU A 128 -14.21 2.80 -3.69
C LEU A 128 -14.07 4.33 -3.82
N SER A 129 -13.19 4.95 -3.02
CA SER A 129 -12.94 6.40 -3.12
C SER A 129 -12.42 6.80 -4.51
N ALA A 130 -11.53 6.01 -5.09
CA ALA A 130 -11.00 6.26 -6.44
C ALA A 130 -12.09 6.10 -7.53
N ALA A 131 -12.94 5.08 -7.43
CA ALA A 131 -14.03 4.86 -8.36
C ALA A 131 -15.15 5.92 -8.22
N ALA A 132 -15.44 6.34 -6.98
CA ALA A 132 -16.43 7.37 -6.69
C ALA A 132 -16.03 8.75 -7.24
N ALA A 133 -14.73 9.02 -7.42
CA ALA A 133 -14.25 10.27 -8.02
C ALA A 133 -14.74 10.49 -9.47
N THR A 134 -15.18 9.41 -10.16
CA THR A 134 -15.75 9.48 -11.51
C THR A 134 -17.27 9.34 -11.53
N ALA A 135 -17.92 9.29 -10.36
CA ALA A 135 -19.37 9.15 -10.26
C ALA A 135 -20.07 10.46 -10.63
N THR A 136 -21.09 10.38 -11.49
CA THR A 136 -21.99 11.49 -11.83
C THR A 136 -23.35 11.39 -11.14
N ALA A 137 -23.61 10.26 -10.48
CA ALA A 137 -24.84 9.95 -9.76
C ALA A 137 -24.53 9.60 -8.28
N PRO A 138 -25.55 9.62 -7.39
CA PRO A 138 -25.39 9.15 -6.02
C PRO A 138 -24.87 7.71 -5.98
N LEU A 139 -23.96 7.45 -5.04
CA LEU A 139 -23.36 6.11 -4.89
C LEU A 139 -24.42 5.10 -4.44
N PRO A 140 -24.45 3.90 -5.04
CA PRO A 140 -25.27 2.82 -4.52
C PRO A 140 -24.72 2.33 -3.18
N ALA A 141 -25.57 1.68 -2.38
CA ALA A 141 -25.13 1.06 -1.13
C ALA A 141 -24.23 -0.16 -1.44
N PHE A 142 -23.02 -0.19 -0.87
CA PHE A 142 -22.08 -1.30 -1.08
C PHE A 142 -22.14 -2.34 0.03
N PRO A 143 -21.93 -3.64 -0.30
CA PRO A 143 -21.83 -4.67 0.72
C PRO A 143 -20.68 -4.35 1.68
N MET A 144 -20.93 -4.46 2.99
CA MET A 144 -19.93 -4.25 4.03
C MET A 144 -19.25 -2.87 4.03
N GLU A 145 -19.85 -1.83 3.44
CA GLU A 145 -19.27 -0.48 3.40
C GLU A 145 -18.86 0.02 4.79
N ALA A 146 -19.68 -0.28 5.80
CA ALA A 146 -19.40 0.04 7.21
C ALA A 146 -18.10 -0.60 7.75
N ALA A 147 -17.63 -1.69 7.15
CA ALA A 147 -16.39 -2.37 7.52
C ALA A 147 -15.14 -1.77 6.84
N TYR A 148 -15.30 -1.00 5.76
CA TYR A 148 -14.17 -0.50 4.98
C TYR A 148 -13.29 0.47 5.78
N LEU A 149 -13.90 1.40 6.52
CA LEU A 149 -13.16 2.32 7.39
C LEU A 149 -12.41 1.58 8.51
N PRO A 150 -13.05 0.69 9.31
CA PRO A 150 -12.33 -0.15 10.28
C PRO A 150 -11.15 -0.93 9.68
N LEU A 151 -11.31 -1.50 8.49
CA LEU A 151 -10.23 -2.25 7.82
C LEU A 151 -9.10 -1.34 7.36
N ALA A 152 -9.42 -0.13 6.87
CA ALA A 152 -8.41 0.88 6.53
C ALA A 152 -7.63 1.34 7.76
N LEU A 153 -8.30 1.56 8.90
CA LEU A 153 -7.66 1.89 10.17
C LEU A 153 -6.77 0.75 10.68
N LEU A 154 -7.25 -0.50 10.60
CA LEU A 154 -6.44 -1.68 10.93
C LEU A 154 -5.18 -1.75 10.06
N SER A 155 -5.34 -1.58 8.76
CA SER A 155 -4.23 -1.56 7.80
C SER A 155 -3.21 -0.47 8.11
N LEU A 156 -3.67 0.74 8.47
CA LEU A 156 -2.80 1.83 8.89
C LEU A 156 -1.99 1.45 10.14
N VAL A 157 -2.63 0.87 11.16
CA VAL A 157 -1.94 0.43 12.38
C VAL A 157 -0.90 -0.65 12.07
N LEU A 158 -1.26 -1.66 11.27
CA LEU A 158 -0.33 -2.72 10.85
C LEU A 158 0.85 -2.15 10.06
N PHE A 159 0.58 -1.24 9.13
CA PHE A 159 1.59 -0.59 8.31
C PHE A 159 2.56 0.24 9.15
N LEU A 160 2.07 1.09 10.06
CA LEU A 160 2.92 1.95 10.89
C LEU A 160 3.78 1.12 11.87
N PHE A 161 3.22 0.05 12.43
CA PHE A 161 4.01 -0.86 13.26
C PHE A 161 5.04 -1.62 12.42
N GLY A 162 4.65 -2.10 11.24
CA GLY A 162 5.59 -2.73 10.31
C GLY A 162 6.72 -1.78 9.92
N LEU A 163 6.42 -0.50 9.66
CA LEU A 163 7.40 0.53 9.37
C LEU A 163 8.36 0.76 10.55
N PHE A 164 7.86 0.73 11.78
CA PHE A 164 8.69 0.79 12.98
C PHE A 164 9.74 -0.34 13.00
N GLU A 165 9.31 -1.58 12.73
CA GLU A 165 10.23 -2.72 12.66
C GLU A 165 11.18 -2.63 11.45
N VAL A 166 10.71 -2.17 10.29
CA VAL A 166 11.57 -1.88 9.13
C VAL A 166 12.66 -0.88 9.49
N MET A 167 12.34 0.20 10.22
CA MET A 167 13.34 1.17 10.66
C MET A 167 14.37 0.54 11.59
N ARG A 168 13.93 -0.25 12.56
CA ARG A 168 14.84 -0.93 13.50
C ARG A 168 15.77 -1.91 12.78
N VAL A 169 15.22 -2.73 11.88
CA VAL A 169 15.98 -3.78 11.19
C VAL A 169 16.91 -3.19 10.15
N THR A 170 16.44 -2.28 9.31
CA THR A 170 17.24 -1.76 8.18
C THR A 170 18.22 -0.67 8.60
N GLN A 171 17.91 0.09 9.66
CA GLN A 171 18.73 1.22 10.08
C GLN A 171 19.54 0.94 11.35
N GLY A 172 19.30 -0.19 12.03
CA GLY A 172 19.97 -0.52 13.29
C GLY A 172 19.73 0.51 14.39
N VAL A 173 18.65 1.30 14.29
CA VAL A 173 18.34 2.36 15.25
C VAL A 173 17.54 1.83 16.44
N GLY A 174 17.75 2.44 17.61
CA GLY A 174 16.97 2.14 18.80
C GLY A 174 15.49 2.52 18.66
N TRP A 175 14.64 1.92 19.49
CA TRP A 175 13.18 2.08 19.51
C TRP A 175 12.70 3.54 19.47
N LYS A 176 13.29 4.45 20.26
CA LYS A 176 12.91 5.87 20.26
C LYS A 176 13.10 6.54 18.90
N ARG A 177 14.21 6.25 18.23
CA ARG A 177 14.53 6.82 16.91
C ARG A 177 13.64 6.22 15.82
N ALA A 178 13.37 4.91 15.89
CA ALA A 178 12.42 4.25 15.00
C ALA A 178 11.00 4.83 15.14
N ALA A 179 10.51 5.02 16.38
CA ALA A 179 9.23 5.66 16.64
C ALA A 179 9.20 7.11 16.11
N GLY A 180 10.29 7.87 16.31
CA GLY A 180 10.44 9.21 15.74
C GLY A 180 10.36 9.22 14.21
N ALA A 181 10.99 8.26 13.53
CA ALA A 181 10.93 8.15 12.07
C ALA A 181 9.52 7.83 11.58
N VAL A 182 8.81 6.94 12.26
CA VAL A 182 7.41 6.62 11.95
C VAL A 182 6.50 7.83 12.22
N ALA A 183 6.70 8.57 13.31
CA ALA A 183 5.96 9.78 13.60
C ALA A 183 6.16 10.85 12.51
N LEU A 184 7.40 11.09 12.09
CA LEU A 184 7.72 12.01 10.99
C LEU A 184 7.12 11.53 9.67
N PHE A 185 7.17 10.23 9.38
CA PHE A 185 6.54 9.64 8.20
C PHE A 185 5.03 9.93 8.19
N THR A 186 4.35 9.67 9.30
CA THR A 186 2.90 9.90 9.45
C THR A 186 2.56 11.38 9.30
N VAL A 187 3.28 12.28 9.98
CA VAL A 187 3.06 13.73 9.88
C VAL A 187 3.29 14.21 8.45
N PHE A 188 4.33 13.73 7.77
CA PHE A 188 4.62 14.10 6.39
C PHE A 188 3.51 13.62 5.43
N CYS A 189 3.06 12.36 5.56
CA CYS A 189 1.97 11.84 4.74
C CYS A 189 0.65 12.59 5.00
N TYR A 190 0.38 12.93 6.26
CA TYR A 190 -0.78 13.74 6.63
C TYR A 190 -0.69 15.17 6.08
N ALA A 191 0.49 15.79 6.11
CA ALA A 191 0.72 17.09 5.51
C ALA A 191 0.50 17.09 3.99
N ILE A 192 0.95 16.04 3.29
CA ILE A 192 0.66 15.85 1.86
C ILE A 192 -0.85 15.74 1.64
N PHE A 193 -1.54 14.95 2.45
CA PHE A 193 -2.99 14.79 2.34
C PHE A 193 -3.75 16.12 2.52
N LEU A 194 -3.29 17.01 3.40
CA LEU A 194 -3.94 18.30 3.64
C LEU A 194 -3.74 19.34 2.53
N ILE A 195 -2.78 19.16 1.63
CA ILE A 195 -2.50 20.10 0.54
C ILE A 195 -2.97 19.62 -0.83
N LEU A 196 -3.56 18.41 -0.89
CA LEU A 196 -4.21 17.82 -2.06
C LEU A 196 -5.72 18.09 -2.01
#